data_AF-A0A3D8VH19-F1
#
_entry.id   AF-A0A3D8VH19-F1
#
_cell.length_a   1.000
_cell.length_b   1.000
_cell.length_c   1.000
_cell.angle_alpha   90.00
_cell.angle_beta   90.00
_cell.angle_gamma   90.00
#
_symmetry.space_group_name_H-M   'P 1'
#
loop_
_entity.id
_entity.type
_entity.pdbx_description
1 polymer ?
#
loop_
_entity_poly.entity_id
_entity_poly.type
_entity_poly.pdbx_seq_one_letter_code
_entity_poly.pdbx_strand_id
1 'polypeptide(L)'
;MAFLRTSDPERTRGVSEGACHLYVLPCAYEDLLKLGFSRQPLERMQTLHPRFFEFFDLDRALLVDTETVRDSRRLELELGHALAEYSAPAPLTVRIQAAGHTEWYRGAYPILASAVDRLAERGHTVHVPLRAWLEAQMQARAPALFSWGISVLERVEGEPAHLDQLPMLHALRQQVLDVLDAHRALGVDMREHLPETLAQWYSRRY
;
A
#
# COMPACT_ATOMS: atom_id res chain seq x y z
N MET A 1 10.31 0.51 -9.14
CA MET A 1 11.55 -0.28 -9.16
C MET A 1 11.22 -1.63 -8.54
N ALA A 2 11.43 -2.72 -9.27
CA ALA A 2 11.20 -4.08 -8.79
C ALA A 2 12.42 -4.51 -7.96
N PHE A 3 12.24 -4.72 -6.66
CA PHE A 3 13.30 -5.20 -5.80
C PHE A 3 13.52 -6.70 -6.02
N LEU A 4 14.79 -7.08 -6.15
CA LEU A 4 15.26 -8.44 -6.41
C LEU A 4 14.89 -9.38 -5.26
N ARG A 5 14.32 -10.52 -5.64
CA ARG A 5 13.98 -11.64 -4.75
C ARG A 5 15.24 -12.44 -4.42
N THR A 6 15.47 -12.74 -3.15
CA THR A 6 16.21 -13.95 -2.78
C THR A 6 15.23 -15.11 -2.86
N SER A 7 15.39 -15.97 -3.85
CA SER A 7 14.67 -17.25 -3.95
C SER A 7 15.64 -18.40 -3.86
N ASP A 8 15.45 -19.22 -2.83
CA ASP A 8 16.07 -20.53 -2.62
C ASP A 8 15.60 -21.52 -3.71
N PRO A 9 16.49 -22.21 -4.45
CA PRO A 9 16.14 -22.84 -5.73
C PRO A 9 15.70 -24.31 -5.62
N GLU A 10 14.86 -24.72 -4.66
CA GLU A 10 14.27 -26.07 -4.65
C GLU A 10 12.83 -26.12 -4.10
N ARG A 11 11.86 -25.71 -4.92
CA ARG A 11 10.49 -26.26 -5.04
C ARG A 11 9.73 -25.43 -6.05
N THR A 12 9.32 -26.02 -7.16
CA THR A 12 8.40 -25.40 -8.12
C THR A 12 7.03 -25.26 -7.47
N ARG A 13 6.87 -24.24 -6.62
CA ARG A 13 5.59 -23.91 -5.99
C ARG A 13 4.61 -23.51 -7.09
N GLY A 14 3.43 -24.14 -7.10
CA GLY A 14 2.38 -23.80 -8.06
C GLY A 14 2.01 -22.31 -8.00
N VAL A 15 1.42 -21.76 -9.07
CA VAL A 15 1.03 -20.31 -9.14
C VAL A 15 0.07 -19.91 -8.00
N SER A 16 -0.58 -20.88 -7.36
CA SER A 16 -1.49 -20.74 -6.21
C SER A 16 -0.84 -20.95 -4.84
N GLU A 17 0.43 -21.37 -4.77
CA GLU A 17 1.15 -21.61 -3.53
C GLU A 17 1.92 -20.35 -3.09
N GLY A 18 2.05 -20.15 -1.77
CA GLY A 18 2.77 -19.05 -1.15
C GLY A 18 1.87 -18.05 -0.42
N ALA A 19 2.41 -17.48 0.67
CA ALA A 19 1.73 -16.56 1.56
C ALA A 19 1.05 -15.42 0.78
N CYS A 20 -0.20 -15.15 1.14
CA CYS A 20 -1.03 -14.14 0.52
C CYS A 20 -1.83 -13.43 1.61
N HIS A 21 -2.43 -12.30 1.29
CA HIS A 21 -3.16 -11.52 2.27
C HIS A 21 -4.45 -11.02 1.65
N LEU A 22 -5.53 -11.13 2.40
CA LEU A 22 -6.74 -10.37 2.15
C LEU A 22 -6.57 -8.99 2.76
N TYR A 23 -7.05 -7.94 2.09
CA TYR A 23 -7.11 -6.59 2.63
C TYR A 23 -8.51 -6.02 2.48
N VAL A 24 -8.88 -5.16 3.44
CA VAL A 24 -10.00 -4.23 3.28
C VAL A 24 -9.50 -2.82 3.53
N LEU A 25 -9.74 -1.95 2.55
CA LEU A 25 -9.21 -0.59 2.47
C LEU A 25 -10.38 0.41 2.36
N PRO A 26 -10.92 0.85 3.50
CA PRO A 26 -11.75 2.04 3.62
C PRO A 26 -11.10 3.27 2.98
N CYS A 27 -11.84 4.04 2.20
CA CYS A 27 -11.44 5.38 1.78
C CYS A 27 -11.57 6.35 2.96
N ALA A 28 -10.59 7.23 3.12
CA ALA A 28 -10.69 8.32 4.08
C ALA A 28 -11.82 9.27 3.68
N TYR A 29 -12.57 9.76 4.66
CA TYR A 29 -13.66 10.74 4.50
C TYR A 29 -14.85 10.31 3.63
N GLU A 30 -14.87 9.08 3.14
CA GLU A 30 -15.97 8.50 2.38
C GLU A 30 -16.47 7.21 3.02
N ASP A 31 -17.77 6.95 2.90
CA ASP A 31 -18.36 5.68 3.31
C ASP A 31 -18.15 4.60 2.23
N LEU A 32 -16.92 4.49 1.70
CA LEU A 32 -16.56 3.57 0.62
C LEU A 32 -15.36 2.72 1.02
N LEU A 33 -15.31 1.45 0.61
CA LEU A 33 -14.17 0.57 0.86
C LEU A 33 -13.86 -0.33 -0.33
N LYS A 34 -12.58 -0.72 -0.46
CA LYS A 34 -12.09 -1.74 -1.39
C LYS A 34 -11.83 -3.05 -0.65
N LEU A 35 -12.34 -4.15 -1.17
CA LEU A 35 -11.95 -5.51 -0.78
C LEU A 35 -10.98 -6.08 -1.82
N GLY A 36 -9.98 -6.86 -1.40
CA GLY A 36 -9.17 -7.61 -2.34
C GLY A 36 -8.12 -8.46 -1.66
N PHE A 37 -7.26 -9.09 -2.45
CA PHE A 37 -6.11 -9.83 -1.93
C PHE A 37 -4.83 -9.58 -2.74
N SER A 38 -3.67 -9.77 -2.11
CA SER A 38 -2.37 -9.63 -2.74
C SER A 38 -1.28 -10.37 -1.95
N ARG A 39 -0.28 -10.87 -2.66
CA ARG A 39 0.99 -11.31 -2.03
C ARG A 39 1.81 -10.13 -1.51
N GLN A 40 1.63 -8.95 -2.10
CA GLN A 40 2.36 -7.73 -1.78
C GLN A 40 1.34 -6.61 -1.55
N PRO A 41 0.70 -6.54 -0.36
CA PRO A 41 -0.37 -5.59 -0.07
C PRO A 41 0.07 -4.13 -0.18
N LEU A 42 1.25 -3.78 0.34
CA LEU A 42 1.78 -2.41 0.26
C LEU A 42 1.94 -1.95 -1.21
N GLU A 43 2.58 -2.77 -2.06
CA GLU A 43 2.75 -2.46 -3.48
C GLU A 43 1.40 -2.33 -4.19
N ARG A 44 0.42 -3.16 -3.78
CA ARG A 44 -0.94 -3.10 -4.32
C ARG A 44 -1.62 -1.79 -3.96
N MET A 45 -1.51 -1.32 -2.71
CA MET A 45 -2.04 -0.03 -2.26
C MET A 45 -1.41 1.13 -3.03
N GLN A 46 -0.08 1.14 -3.17
CA GLN A 46 0.66 2.14 -3.96
C GLN A 46 0.23 2.16 -5.45
N THR A 47 -0.12 1.00 -6.00
CA THR A 47 -0.62 0.89 -7.38
C THR A 47 -2.04 1.43 -7.52
N LEU A 48 -2.90 1.22 -6.51
CA LEU A 48 -4.27 1.77 -6.49
C LEU A 48 -4.27 3.29 -6.40
N HIS A 49 -3.43 3.85 -5.52
CA HIS A 49 -3.32 5.30 -5.32
C HIS A 49 -1.90 5.69 -4.86
N PRO A 50 -1.23 6.67 -5.51
CA PRO A 50 0.10 7.12 -5.09
C PRO A 50 0.14 7.62 -3.65
N ARG A 51 -0.91 8.34 -3.23
CA ARG A 51 -1.10 8.83 -1.86
C ARG A 51 -1.96 7.88 -1.04
N PHE A 52 -1.73 6.57 -1.15
CA PHE A 52 -2.55 5.55 -0.47
C PHE A 52 -2.69 5.80 1.05
N PHE A 53 -1.65 6.38 1.67
CA PHE A 53 -1.58 6.69 3.10
C PHE A 53 -2.51 7.83 3.56
N GLU A 54 -2.99 8.65 2.63
CA GLU A 54 -4.02 9.68 2.87
C GLU A 54 -5.37 9.27 2.28
N PHE A 55 -5.35 8.53 1.17
CA PHE A 55 -6.56 8.12 0.46
C PHE A 55 -7.34 7.04 1.20
N PHE A 56 -6.63 6.10 1.86
CA PHE A 56 -7.27 5.08 2.67
C PHE A 56 -7.21 5.45 4.15
N ASP A 57 -8.29 5.15 4.87
CA ASP A 57 -8.33 5.22 6.33
C ASP A 57 -7.60 4.01 6.89
N LEU A 58 -6.31 4.17 7.16
CA LEU A 58 -5.43 3.09 7.65
C LEU A 58 -5.76 2.63 9.07
N ASP A 59 -6.50 3.45 9.82
CA ASP A 59 -6.91 3.16 11.19
C ASP A 59 -8.18 2.30 11.24
N ARG A 60 -8.97 2.32 10.16
CA ARG A 60 -10.12 1.41 9.97
C ARG A 60 -9.85 0.27 8.98
N ALA A 61 -8.78 0.39 8.20
CA ALA A 61 -8.34 -0.66 7.30
C ALA A 61 -7.83 -1.88 8.07
N LEU A 62 -7.84 -3.01 7.38
CA LEU A 62 -7.36 -4.28 7.94
C LEU A 62 -6.70 -5.16 6.89
N LEU A 63 -5.93 -6.12 7.38
CA LEU A 63 -5.29 -7.16 6.59
C LEU A 63 -5.39 -8.50 7.31
N VAL A 64 -5.60 -9.58 6.56
CA VAL A 64 -5.70 -10.94 7.09
C VAL A 64 -4.64 -11.80 6.43
N ASP A 65 -3.81 -12.44 7.24
CA ASP A 65 -2.78 -13.36 6.75
C ASP A 65 -3.44 -14.67 6.27
N THR A 66 -2.98 -15.14 5.11
CA THR A 66 -3.39 -16.42 4.55
C THR A 66 -2.19 -17.20 4.03
N GLU A 67 -2.26 -18.52 4.10
CA GLU A 67 -1.15 -19.38 3.73
C GLU A 67 -1.00 -19.52 2.21
N THR A 68 -2.09 -19.37 1.46
CA THR A 68 -2.13 -19.53 0.01
C THR A 68 -2.99 -18.48 -0.68
N VAL A 69 -2.74 -18.28 -1.98
CA VAL A 69 -3.62 -17.46 -2.84
C VAL A 69 -5.03 -18.04 -2.91
N ARG A 70 -5.15 -19.36 -2.89
CA ARG A 70 -6.46 -20.03 -2.92
C ARG A 70 -7.29 -19.66 -1.69
N ASP A 71 -6.66 -19.63 -0.52
CA ASP A 71 -7.33 -19.25 0.73
C ASP A 71 -7.74 -17.78 0.72
N SER A 72 -6.83 -16.89 0.34
CA SER A 72 -7.14 -15.47 0.12
C SER A 72 -8.32 -15.26 -0.82
N ARG A 73 -8.34 -15.93 -1.98
CA ARG A 73 -9.43 -15.82 -2.94
C ARG A 73 -10.74 -16.39 -2.42
N ARG A 74 -10.70 -17.48 -1.66
CA ARG A 74 -11.89 -18.06 -1.03
C ARG A 74 -12.49 -17.08 -0.01
N LEU A 75 -11.65 -16.47 0.84
CA LEU A 75 -12.09 -15.48 1.81
C LEU A 75 -12.65 -14.22 1.12
N GLU A 76 -11.99 -13.75 0.07
CA GLU A 76 -12.45 -12.61 -0.72
C GLU A 76 -13.82 -12.87 -1.36
N LEU A 77 -14.04 -14.05 -1.94
CA LEU A 77 -15.36 -14.44 -2.49
C LEU A 77 -16.43 -14.56 -1.40
N GLU A 78 -16.10 -15.15 -0.23
CA GLU A 78 -17.03 -15.27 0.90
C GLU A 78 -17.49 -13.88 1.39
N LEU A 79 -16.55 -12.96 1.58
CA LEU A 79 -16.83 -11.58 1.94
C LEU A 79 -17.56 -10.83 0.82
N GLY A 80 -17.13 -10.99 -0.43
CA GLY A 80 -17.72 -10.33 -1.58
C GLY A 80 -19.20 -10.69 -1.77
N HIS A 81 -19.58 -11.95 -1.52
CA HIS A 81 -20.98 -12.37 -1.51
C HIS A 81 -21.74 -11.75 -0.34
N ALA A 82 -21.17 -11.70 0.86
CA ALA A 82 -21.81 -11.08 2.03
C ALA A 82 -22.02 -9.56 1.85
N LEU A 83 -21.20 -8.92 1.00
CA LEU A 83 -21.27 -7.48 0.72
C LEU A 83 -21.97 -7.13 -0.59
N ALA A 84 -22.51 -8.10 -1.33
CA ALA A 84 -23.02 -7.88 -2.69
C ALA A 84 -24.08 -6.77 -2.80
N GLU A 85 -24.96 -6.66 -1.81
CA GLU A 85 -26.01 -5.62 -1.74
C GLU A 85 -25.46 -4.20 -1.55
N TYR A 86 -24.20 -4.07 -1.13
CA TYR A 86 -23.50 -2.82 -0.87
C TYR A 86 -22.60 -2.40 -2.04
N SER A 87 -22.63 -3.14 -3.15
CA SER A 87 -21.78 -2.89 -4.32
C SER A 87 -21.89 -1.45 -4.81
N ALA A 88 -20.74 -0.82 -5.04
CA ALA A 88 -20.62 0.57 -5.43
C ALA A 88 -19.60 0.73 -6.58
N PRO A 89 -19.70 1.80 -7.38
CA PRO A 89 -18.66 2.12 -8.36
C PRO A 89 -17.35 2.55 -7.67
N ALA A 90 -16.23 2.29 -8.34
CA ALA A 90 -14.91 2.75 -7.91
C ALA A 90 -14.82 4.30 -7.91
N PRO A 91 -14.01 4.91 -7.03
CA PRO A 91 -13.70 6.34 -7.10
C PRO A 91 -12.97 6.71 -8.40
N LEU A 92 -13.24 7.91 -8.92
CA LEU A 92 -12.62 8.42 -10.15
C LEU A 92 -11.10 8.59 -10.05
N THR A 93 -10.58 8.74 -8.83
CA THR A 93 -9.15 8.92 -8.54
C THR A 93 -8.37 7.59 -8.56
N VAL A 94 -9.06 6.45 -8.51
CA VAL A 94 -8.41 5.14 -8.54
C VAL A 94 -7.96 4.83 -9.97
N ARG A 95 -6.71 4.41 -10.11
CA ARG A 95 -6.11 4.16 -11.42
C ARG A 95 -6.75 2.96 -12.12
N ILE A 96 -7.24 3.18 -13.33
CA ILE A 96 -7.90 2.15 -14.15
C ILE A 96 -6.98 0.95 -14.41
N GLN A 97 -5.72 1.26 -14.76
CA GLN A 97 -4.68 0.29 -15.08
C GLN A 97 -4.30 -0.62 -13.90
N ALA A 98 -4.72 -0.29 -12.67
CA ALA A 98 -4.48 -1.12 -11.50
C ALA A 98 -5.42 -2.32 -11.43
N ALA A 99 -6.38 -2.53 -12.34
CA ALA A 99 -7.45 -3.53 -12.17
C ALA A 99 -8.15 -3.36 -10.81
N GLY A 100 -8.37 -2.11 -10.40
CA GLY A 100 -8.95 -1.72 -9.12
C GLY A 100 -10.41 -1.30 -9.24
N HIS A 101 -11.16 -1.77 -10.24
CA HIS A 101 -12.52 -1.29 -10.54
C HIS A 101 -13.64 -2.02 -9.85
N THR A 102 -13.36 -3.25 -9.44
CA THR A 102 -14.34 -4.18 -8.93
C THR A 102 -14.21 -4.28 -7.40
N GLU A 103 -15.16 -4.93 -6.73
CA GLU A 103 -15.19 -5.13 -5.27
C GLU A 103 -15.05 -3.83 -4.45
N TRP A 104 -15.82 -2.81 -4.84
CA TRP A 104 -16.04 -1.62 -4.03
C TRP A 104 -17.41 -1.68 -3.39
N TYR A 105 -17.49 -1.24 -2.13
CA TYR A 105 -18.71 -1.31 -1.35
C TYR A 105 -18.94 -0.03 -0.56
N ARG A 106 -20.20 0.40 -0.44
CA ARG A 106 -20.61 1.60 0.30
C ARG A 106 -21.52 1.23 1.47
N GLY A 107 -21.26 1.72 2.67
CA GLY A 107 -22.09 1.45 3.86
C GLY A 107 -21.94 0.05 4.47
N ALA A 108 -20.91 -0.70 4.09
CA ALA A 108 -20.71 -2.10 4.46
C ALA A 108 -20.02 -2.34 5.83
N TYR A 109 -19.68 -1.28 6.56
CA TYR A 109 -18.84 -1.38 7.77
C TYR A 109 -19.38 -2.29 8.88
N PRO A 110 -20.68 -2.30 9.23
CA PRO A 110 -21.19 -3.19 10.27
C PRO A 110 -21.01 -4.67 9.93
N ILE A 111 -21.25 -5.04 8.66
CA ILE A 111 -21.08 -6.42 8.18
C ILE A 111 -19.60 -6.80 8.18
N LEU A 112 -18.74 -5.86 7.76
CA LEU A 112 -17.30 -6.06 7.77
C LEU A 112 -16.78 -6.32 9.18
N ALA A 113 -17.20 -5.52 10.18
CA ALA A 113 -16.80 -5.71 11.57
C ALA A 113 -17.13 -7.11 12.07
N SER A 114 -18.38 -7.57 11.85
CA SER A 114 -18.77 -8.93 12.23
C SER A 114 -18.02 -10.02 11.45
N ALA A 115 -17.65 -9.77 10.20
CA ALA A 115 -16.88 -10.73 9.41
C ALA A 115 -15.43 -10.84 9.90
N VAL A 116 -14.85 -9.73 10.34
CA VAL A 116 -13.51 -9.68 10.93
C VAL A 116 -13.44 -10.47 12.23
N ASP A 117 -14.42 -10.29 13.12
CA ASP A 117 -14.51 -11.05 14.38
C ASP A 117 -14.55 -12.56 14.10
N ARG A 118 -15.37 -12.98 13.13
CA ARG A 118 -15.44 -14.40 12.72
C ARG A 118 -14.14 -14.92 12.13
N LEU A 119 -13.35 -14.10 11.43
CA LEU A 119 -12.05 -14.52 10.91
C LEU A 119 -11.04 -14.74 12.04
N ALA A 120 -11.02 -13.83 13.02
CA ALA A 120 -10.19 -13.98 14.22
C ALA A 120 -10.58 -15.23 15.03
N GLU A 121 -11.88 -15.47 15.23
CA GLU A 121 -12.40 -16.67 15.91
C GLU A 121 -12.03 -17.98 15.20
N ARG A 122 -11.92 -17.96 13.86
CA ARG A 122 -11.45 -19.10 13.05
C ARG A 122 -9.92 -19.29 13.11
N GLY A 123 -9.21 -18.44 13.85
CA GLY A 123 -7.76 -18.54 14.07
C GLY A 123 -6.91 -17.80 13.03
N HIS A 124 -7.50 -16.94 12.19
CA HIS A 124 -6.71 -16.11 11.28
C HIS A 124 -6.01 -14.98 12.04
N THR A 125 -4.76 -14.69 11.66
CA THR A 125 -4.09 -13.46 12.09
C THR A 125 -4.70 -12.28 11.36
N VAL A 126 -5.31 -11.37 12.11
CA VAL A 126 -5.92 -10.14 11.59
C VAL A 126 -5.15 -8.93 12.12
N HIS A 127 -4.68 -8.09 11.19
CA HIS A 127 -4.00 -6.82 11.47
C HIS A 127 -5.02 -5.69 11.40
N VAL A 128 -5.49 -5.24 12.56
CA VAL A 128 -6.38 -4.08 12.70
C VAL A 128 -5.93 -3.25 13.92
N PRO A 129 -5.65 -1.94 13.77
CA PRO A 129 -5.61 -1.19 12.52
C PRO A 129 -4.47 -1.66 11.60
N LEU A 130 -4.67 -1.54 10.28
CA LEU A 130 -3.66 -1.87 9.27
C LEU A 130 -2.40 -0.99 9.38
N ARG A 131 -2.53 0.22 9.93
CA ARG A 131 -1.44 1.18 10.11
C ARG A 131 -0.18 0.55 10.69
N ALA A 132 -0.28 -0.17 11.81
CA ALA A 132 0.88 -0.74 12.50
C ALA A 132 1.63 -1.76 11.61
N TRP A 133 0.89 -2.56 10.83
CA TRP A 133 1.49 -3.47 9.86
C TRP A 133 2.22 -2.71 8.75
N LEU A 134 1.62 -1.64 8.23
CA LEU A 134 2.24 -0.81 7.20
C LEU A 134 3.49 -0.08 7.71
N GLU A 135 3.49 0.43 8.95
CA GLU A 135 4.66 1.04 9.59
C GLU A 135 5.83 0.06 9.63
N ALA A 136 5.59 -1.18 10.09
CA ALA A 136 6.63 -2.23 10.09
C ALA A 136 7.15 -2.53 8.67
N GLN A 137 6.26 -2.55 7.68
CA GLN A 137 6.63 -2.76 6.27
C GLN A 137 7.44 -1.62 5.67
N MET A 138 7.16 -0.37 6.05
CA MET A 138 7.92 0.80 5.61
C MET A 138 9.26 0.87 6.31
N GLN A 139 9.32 0.59 7.61
CA GLN A 139 10.56 0.54 8.37
C GLN A 139 11.52 -0.52 7.81
N ALA A 140 11.01 -1.70 7.44
CA ALA A 140 11.82 -2.74 6.82
C ALA A 140 12.39 -2.33 5.43
N ARG A 141 11.74 -1.39 4.74
CA ARG A 141 12.17 -0.84 3.44
C ARG A 141 13.02 0.42 3.57
N ALA A 142 13.00 1.09 4.72
CA ALA A 142 13.70 2.34 4.96
C ALA A 142 15.20 2.32 4.60
N PRO A 143 15.97 1.25 4.86
CA PRO A 143 17.38 1.21 4.46
C PRO A 143 17.61 1.34 2.94
N ALA A 144 16.63 0.94 2.11
CA ALA A 144 16.73 1.07 0.65
C ALA A 144 16.49 2.51 0.16
N LEU A 145 15.96 3.40 1.01
CA LEU A 145 15.72 4.80 0.65
C LEU A 145 17.01 5.54 0.31
N PHE A 146 18.13 5.19 0.95
CA PHE A 146 19.38 5.90 0.71
C PHE A 146 19.83 5.70 -0.74
N SER A 147 19.94 4.44 -1.18
CA SER A 147 20.30 4.09 -2.55
C SER A 147 19.31 4.65 -3.57
N TRP A 148 18.01 4.60 -3.26
CA TRP A 148 16.98 5.21 -4.11
C TRP A 148 17.17 6.74 -4.22
N GLY A 149 17.47 7.41 -3.10
CA GLY A 149 17.74 8.84 -3.04
C GLY A 149 18.95 9.25 -3.86
N ILE A 150 20.02 8.43 -3.86
CA ILE A 150 21.18 8.63 -4.75
C ILE A 150 20.74 8.57 -6.22
N SER A 151 19.94 7.58 -6.62
CA SER A 151 19.43 7.52 -8.00
C SER A 151 18.50 8.68 -8.37
N VAL A 152 17.80 9.29 -7.41
CA VAL A 152 17.04 10.53 -7.64
C VAL A 152 18.00 11.69 -7.89
N LEU A 153 19.04 11.84 -7.06
CA LEU A 153 20.05 12.89 -7.19
C LEU A 153 20.79 12.81 -8.54
N GLU A 154 21.17 11.62 -8.98
CA GLU A 154 21.80 11.41 -10.29
C GLU A 154 20.94 11.95 -11.44
N ARG A 155 19.62 11.77 -11.37
CA ARG A 155 18.67 12.25 -12.39
C ARG A 155 18.47 13.76 -12.40
N VAL A 156 18.89 14.44 -11.34
CA VAL A 156 18.82 15.90 -11.20
C VAL A 156 20.21 16.54 -11.12
N GLU A 157 21.24 15.80 -11.56
CA GLU A 157 22.63 16.26 -11.62
C GLU A 157 23.17 16.70 -10.24
N GLY A 158 22.69 16.06 -9.17
CA GLY A 158 23.07 16.35 -7.79
C GLY A 158 22.38 17.56 -7.17
N GLU A 159 21.50 18.25 -7.90
CA GLU A 159 20.79 19.46 -7.42
C GLU A 159 19.28 19.21 -7.28
N PRO A 160 18.80 18.88 -6.06
CA PRO A 160 17.37 18.69 -5.79
C PRO A 160 16.49 19.87 -6.18
N ALA A 161 16.99 21.12 -6.16
CA ALA A 161 16.20 22.28 -6.55
C ALA A 161 15.71 22.22 -8.00
N HIS A 162 16.39 21.47 -8.87
CA HIS A 162 15.93 21.21 -10.23
C HIS A 162 14.56 20.52 -10.28
N LEU A 163 14.20 19.71 -9.26
CA LEU A 163 12.86 19.12 -9.16
C LEU A 163 11.77 20.19 -9.13
N ASP A 164 12.02 21.33 -8.47
CA ASP A 164 11.07 22.44 -8.34
C ASP A 164 11.13 23.41 -9.53
N GLN A 165 12.32 23.60 -10.13
CA GLN A 165 12.56 24.64 -11.14
C GLN A 165 12.27 24.18 -12.56
N LEU A 166 12.52 22.90 -12.89
CA LEU A 166 12.45 22.39 -14.26
C LEU A 166 11.08 21.72 -14.53
N PRO A 167 10.25 22.27 -15.44
CA PRO A 167 8.92 21.70 -15.72
C PRO A 167 8.95 20.24 -16.17
N MET A 168 9.98 19.83 -16.92
CA MET A 168 10.16 18.45 -17.38
C MET A 168 10.36 17.44 -16.25
N LEU A 169 10.75 17.90 -15.06
CA LEU A 169 10.95 17.05 -13.87
C LEU A 169 9.72 17.00 -12.96
N HIS A 170 8.61 17.66 -13.31
CA HIS A 170 7.43 17.74 -12.44
C HIS A 170 6.86 16.36 -12.05
N ALA A 171 6.83 15.42 -13.00
CA ALA A 171 6.39 14.05 -12.72
C ALA A 171 7.33 13.31 -11.75
N LEU A 172 8.65 13.49 -11.93
CA LEU A 172 9.65 12.93 -11.01
C LEU A 172 9.52 13.56 -9.63
N ARG A 173 9.37 14.89 -9.55
CA ARG A 173 9.15 15.61 -8.30
C ARG A 173 7.94 15.05 -7.55
N GLN A 174 6.80 14.90 -8.22
CA GLN A 174 5.60 14.38 -7.56
C GLN A 174 5.81 12.95 -7.06
N GLN A 175 6.46 12.10 -7.86
CA GLN A 175 6.81 10.75 -7.44
C GLN A 175 7.72 10.74 -6.21
N VAL A 176 8.74 11.60 -6.17
CA VAL A 176 9.65 11.72 -5.02
C VAL A 176 8.88 12.15 -3.78
N LEU A 177 8.02 13.17 -3.89
CA LEU A 177 7.20 13.64 -2.78
C LEU A 177 6.24 12.56 -2.27
N ASP A 178 5.52 11.86 -3.14
CA ASP A 178 4.60 10.82 -2.72
C ASP A 178 5.32 9.67 -2.00
N VAL A 179 6.53 9.32 -2.43
CA VAL A 179 7.37 8.31 -1.75
C VAL A 179 7.81 8.80 -0.38
N LEU A 180 8.36 10.02 -0.28
CA LEU A 180 8.85 10.57 0.99
C LEU A 180 7.73 10.82 1.98
N ASP A 181 6.61 11.39 1.52
CA ASP A 181 5.41 11.60 2.34
C ASP A 181 4.86 10.28 2.87
N ALA A 182 4.84 9.21 2.05
CA ALA A 182 4.36 7.90 2.51
C ALA A 182 5.24 7.33 3.64
N HIS A 183 6.56 7.46 3.54
CA HIS A 183 7.46 6.99 4.60
C HIS A 183 7.35 7.86 5.86
N ARG A 184 7.23 9.18 5.70
CA ARG A 184 7.02 10.11 6.82
C ARG A 184 5.69 9.85 7.53
N ALA A 185 4.61 9.64 6.78
CA ALA A 185 3.27 9.37 7.31
C ALA A 185 3.18 8.02 8.06
N LEU A 186 4.11 7.11 7.79
CA LEU A 186 4.22 5.78 8.42
C LEU A 186 5.45 5.69 9.34
N GLY A 187 5.87 6.81 9.91
CA GLY A 187 6.76 6.85 11.07
C GLY A 187 8.25 6.67 10.80
N VAL A 188 8.70 6.67 9.55
CA VAL A 188 10.13 6.53 9.22
C VAL A 188 10.85 7.87 9.38
N ASP A 189 11.96 7.92 10.12
CA ASP A 189 12.82 9.11 10.19
C ASP A 189 13.62 9.26 8.88
N MET A 190 13.25 10.26 8.08
CA MET A 190 13.85 10.51 6.78
C MET A 190 15.32 10.93 6.85
N ARG A 191 15.75 11.54 7.97
CA ARG A 191 17.12 12.09 8.08
C ARG A 191 18.17 10.99 8.18
N GLU A 192 17.81 9.84 8.73
CA GLU A 192 18.72 8.70 8.89
C GLU A 192 18.85 7.86 7.61
N HIS A 193 17.91 8.01 6.68
CA HIS A 193 17.75 7.10 5.54
C HIS A 193 17.86 7.78 4.16
N LEU A 194 18.08 9.09 4.09
CA LEU A 194 18.23 9.83 2.85
C LEU A 194 19.61 10.50 2.74
N PRO A 195 20.10 10.71 1.50
CA PRO A 195 21.23 11.62 1.29
C PRO A 195 20.90 13.01 1.83
N GLU A 196 21.89 13.65 2.47
CA GLU A 196 21.69 14.90 3.20
C GLU A 196 21.07 16.01 2.34
N THR A 197 21.54 16.20 1.11
CA THR A 197 21.03 17.23 0.19
C THR A 197 19.55 17.04 -0.14
N LEU A 198 19.12 15.79 -0.35
CA LEU A 198 17.73 15.46 -0.62
C LEU A 198 16.86 15.60 0.64
N ALA A 199 17.38 15.21 1.81
CA ALA A 199 16.71 15.39 3.08
C ALA A 199 16.48 16.87 3.41
N GLN A 200 17.49 17.73 3.19
CA GLN A 200 17.38 19.18 3.37
C GLN A 200 16.39 19.81 2.38
N TRP A 201 16.38 19.37 1.13
CA TRP A 201 15.40 19.83 0.16
C TRP A 201 13.97 19.49 0.58
N TYR A 202 13.74 18.27 1.08
CA TYR A 202 12.43 17.82 1.53
C TYR A 202 12.00 18.53 2.82
N SER A 203 12.90 18.74 3.78
CA SER A 203 12.56 19.37 5.07
C SER A 203 12.14 20.83 4.95
N ARG A 204 12.66 21.59 3.97
CA ARG A 204 12.27 22.99 3.71
C ARG A 204 10.78 23.18 3.37
N ARG A 205 10.03 22.10 3.14
CA ARG A 205 8.59 22.12 2.86
C ARG A 205 7.69 22.07 4.11
N TYR A 206 8.26 21.86 5.29
CA TYR A 206 7.56 21.79 6.57
C TYR A 206 8.16 22.77 7.57
#